data_AF-A0A7J6T940-F1
#
_entry.id   AF-A0A7J6T940-F1
#
_cell.length_a   1.000
_cell.length_b   1.000
_cell.length_c   1.000
_cell.angle_alpha   90.00
_cell.angle_beta   90.00
_cell.angle_gamma   90.00
#
_symmetry.space_group_name_H-M   'P 1'
#
loop_
_entity.id
_entity.type
_entity.pdbx_description
1 polymer ?
#
loop_
_entity_poly.entity_id
_entity_poly.type
_entity_poly.pdbx_seq_one_letter_code
_entity_poly.pdbx_strand_id
1 'polypeptide(L)'
;QVCMKIIKNDKDFFDQSLDEIKLLSLLQLNAPDGDIDKTRCLRMIDYFYHKEHLIIVTELLRDNLYEFSKLTRVDSAQPLPPVPAFGSPLSTPAAMIPDQAPVSQYFTIGRLQKITHQVLTALEYIHSMGLMHCDLKPEN
;
A
#
# COMPACT_ATOMS: atom_id res chain seq x y z
N GLN A 1 -4.14 17.38 -3.75
CA GLN A 1 -3.90 16.87 -2.39
C GLN A 1 -2.50 16.28 -2.35
N VAL A 2 -1.84 16.24 -1.19
CA VAL A 2 -0.46 15.76 -1.03
C VAL A 2 -0.33 14.92 0.24
N CYS A 3 0.71 14.09 0.31
CA CYS A 3 1.13 13.42 1.55
C CYS A 3 2.30 14.20 2.17
N MET A 4 2.28 14.40 3.49
CA MET A 4 3.34 15.10 4.22
C MET A 4 3.92 14.17 5.28
N LYS A 5 5.18 13.77 5.09
CA LYS A 5 5.94 13.00 6.07
C LYS A 5 6.68 13.99 6.98
N ILE A 6 6.17 14.16 8.20
CA ILE A 6 6.78 15.01 9.22
C ILE A 6 7.82 14.17 9.98
N ILE A 7 9.09 14.51 9.83
CA ILE A 7 10.20 13.78 10.45
C ILE A 7 10.30 14.17 11.92
N LYS A 8 10.47 13.18 12.79
CA LYS A 8 10.69 13.42 14.23
C LYS A 8 11.94 14.28 14.42
N ASN A 9 11.86 15.27 15.31
CA ASN A 9 13.01 16.14 15.64
C ASN A 9 14.03 15.36 16.48
N ASP A 10 14.78 14.53 15.80
CA ASP A 10 15.83 13.67 16.33
C ASP A 10 16.88 13.51 15.22
N LYS A 11 18.15 13.56 15.61
CA LYS A 11 19.26 13.66 14.66
C LYS A 11 19.33 12.46 13.73
N ASP A 12 19.11 11.26 14.24
CA ASP A 12 19.23 10.03 13.44
C ASP A 12 18.12 9.96 12.38
N PHE A 13 16.90 10.34 12.75
CA PHE A 13 15.78 10.42 11.82
C PHE A 13 15.97 11.54 10.78
N PHE A 14 16.56 12.66 11.17
CA PHE A 14 16.87 13.76 10.26
C PHE A 14 17.91 13.34 9.21
N ASP A 15 19.04 12.76 9.65
CA ASP A 15 20.11 12.32 8.77
C ASP A 15 19.62 11.22 7.80
N GLN A 16 18.84 10.25 8.29
CA GLN A 16 18.20 9.23 7.45
C GLN A 16 17.24 9.85 6.41
N SER A 17 16.48 10.87 6.81
CA SER A 17 15.53 11.53 5.91
C SER A 17 16.22 12.35 4.82
N LEU A 18 17.42 12.87 5.08
CA LEU A 18 18.23 13.50 4.03
C LEU A 18 18.68 12.48 2.99
N ASP A 19 19.02 11.26 3.39
CA ASP A 19 19.36 10.21 2.44
C ASP A 19 18.15 9.75 1.63
N GLU A 20 16.96 9.71 2.23
CA GLU A 20 15.70 9.48 1.52
C GLU A 20 15.42 10.57 0.48
N ILE A 21 15.57 11.85 0.83
CA ILE A 21 15.41 12.98 -0.11
C ILE A 21 16.39 12.87 -1.27
N LYS A 22 17.67 12.59 -0.99
CA LYS A 22 18.69 12.40 -2.04
C LYS A 22 18.34 11.23 -2.95
N LEU A 23 17.89 10.12 -2.38
CA LEU A 23 17.50 8.93 -3.12
C LEU A 23 16.32 9.24 -4.05
N LEU A 24 15.23 9.79 -3.53
CA LEU A 24 14.04 10.15 -4.31
C LEU A 24 14.38 11.16 -5.43
N SER A 25 15.23 12.14 -5.13
CA SER A 25 15.73 13.10 -6.12
C SER A 25 16.54 12.42 -7.23
N LEU A 26 17.39 11.44 -6.87
CA LEU A 26 18.18 10.66 -7.81
C LEU A 26 17.27 9.81 -8.72
N LEU A 27 16.24 9.16 -8.17
CA LEU A 27 15.26 8.41 -8.95
C LEU A 27 14.54 9.32 -9.96
N GLN A 28 14.08 10.51 -9.51
CA GLN A 28 13.39 11.45 -10.40
C GLN A 28 14.29 12.02 -11.49
N LEU A 29 15.56 12.31 -11.18
CA LEU A 29 16.50 12.83 -12.16
C LEU A 29 16.84 11.81 -13.27
N ASN A 30 16.87 10.53 -12.93
CA ASN A 30 17.18 9.44 -13.86
C ASN A 30 15.93 8.76 -14.42
N ALA A 31 14.75 9.36 -14.25
CA ALA A 31 13.51 8.78 -14.74
C ALA A 31 13.50 8.76 -16.29
N PRO A 32 13.08 7.65 -16.93
CA PRO A 32 13.02 7.55 -18.38
C PRO A 32 12.04 8.58 -18.95
N ASP A 33 12.47 9.31 -19.98
CA ASP A 33 11.73 10.41 -20.59
C ASP A 33 11.34 11.54 -19.62
N GLY A 34 11.99 11.62 -18.45
CA GLY A 34 11.64 12.57 -17.38
C GLY A 34 10.35 12.24 -16.64
N ASP A 35 9.82 11.03 -16.77
CA ASP A 35 8.54 10.61 -16.16
C ASP A 35 8.74 9.51 -15.11
N ILE A 36 8.68 9.89 -13.84
CA ILE A 36 8.83 8.97 -12.70
C ILE A 36 7.70 7.94 -12.62
N ASP A 37 6.50 8.22 -13.14
CA ASP A 37 5.35 7.32 -13.02
C ASP A 37 5.57 6.00 -13.79
N LYS A 38 6.43 6.04 -14.82
CA LYS A 38 6.84 4.84 -15.58
C LYS A 38 7.67 3.87 -14.74
N THR A 39 8.39 4.38 -13.76
CA THR A 39 9.27 3.58 -12.89
C THR A 39 8.52 2.88 -11.77
N ARG A 40 7.29 3.28 -11.47
CA ARG A 40 6.51 2.83 -10.30
C ARG A 40 7.16 3.18 -8.95
N CYS A 41 8.11 4.10 -8.92
CA CYS A 41 8.64 4.68 -7.69
C CYS A 41 7.83 5.91 -7.26
N LEU A 42 7.85 6.20 -5.95
CA LEU A 42 7.16 7.34 -5.36
C LEU A 42 7.71 8.67 -5.86
N ARG A 43 6.82 9.59 -6.28
CA ARG A 43 7.18 10.97 -6.63
C ARG A 43 7.32 11.83 -5.37
N MET A 44 8.51 12.38 -5.15
CA MET A 44 8.71 13.53 -4.26
C MET A 44 8.32 14.81 -5.00
N ILE A 45 7.52 15.64 -4.35
CA ILE A 45 7.06 16.94 -4.87
C ILE A 45 7.95 18.04 -4.33
N ASP A 46 8.21 18.04 -3.03
CA ASP A 46 8.98 19.09 -2.35
C ASP A 46 9.53 18.56 -1.01
N TYR A 47 10.44 19.29 -0.39
CA TYR A 47 10.84 19.09 1.00
C TYR A 47 11.21 20.44 1.62
N PHE A 48 10.88 20.64 2.90
CA PHE A 48 11.20 21.87 3.59
C PHE A 48 11.36 21.65 5.09
N TYR A 49 12.00 22.61 5.74
CA TYR A 49 12.21 22.61 7.19
C TYR A 49 11.31 23.65 7.86
N HIS A 50 10.52 23.24 8.84
CA HIS A 50 9.61 24.12 9.57
C HIS A 50 9.50 23.72 11.03
N LYS A 51 9.64 24.69 11.96
CA LYS A 51 9.53 24.48 13.41
C LYS A 51 10.30 23.26 13.92
N GLU A 52 11.56 23.15 13.52
CA GLU A 52 12.46 22.06 13.91
C GLU A 52 12.10 20.67 13.35
N HIS A 53 11.19 20.60 12.38
CA HIS A 53 10.86 19.38 11.68
C HIS A 53 11.22 19.50 10.20
N LEU A 54 11.97 18.51 9.71
CA LEU A 54 12.08 18.26 8.27
C LEU A 54 10.76 17.64 7.79
N ILE A 55 10.25 18.12 6.67
CA ILE A 55 9.00 17.67 6.08
C ILE A 55 9.28 17.29 4.63
N ILE A 56 8.90 16.07 4.26
CA ILE A 56 8.97 15.58 2.88
C ILE A 56 7.53 15.55 2.33
N VAL A 57 7.34 16.18 1.18
CA VAL A 57 6.05 16.25 0.48
C VAL A 57 6.08 15.33 -0.73
N THR A 58 5.16 14.37 -0.77
CA THR A 58 5.03 13.42 -1.88
C THR A 58 3.64 13.47 -2.47
N GLU A 59 3.46 12.81 -3.61
CA GLU A 59 2.11 12.54 -4.11
C GLU A 59 1.30 11.74 -3.08
N LEU A 60 -0.02 11.99 -3.05
CA LEU A 60 -0.95 11.25 -2.21
C LEU A 60 -1.42 10.00 -2.96
N LEU A 61 -1.05 8.84 -2.45
CA LEU A 61 -1.49 7.54 -2.95
C LEU A 61 -2.68 7.00 -2.13
N ARG A 62 -3.18 5.81 -2.51
CA ARG A 62 -4.21 5.08 -1.77
C ARG A 62 -3.59 4.24 -0.65
N ASP A 63 -4.43 3.48 0.05
CA ASP A 63 -3.99 2.53 1.07
C ASP A 63 -2.91 1.58 0.55
N ASN A 64 -1.96 1.26 1.42
CA ASN A 64 -0.97 0.23 1.13
C ASN A 64 -1.61 -1.17 1.05
N LEU A 65 -0.86 -2.14 0.52
CA LEU A 65 -1.38 -3.49 0.27
C LEU A 65 -1.75 -4.23 1.56
N TYR A 66 -1.10 -3.90 2.68
CA TYR A 66 -1.41 -4.47 3.99
C TYR A 66 -2.80 -4.07 4.48
N GLU A 67 -3.08 -2.76 4.53
CA GLU A 67 -4.39 -2.25 4.92
C GLU A 67 -5.49 -2.73 3.96
N PHE A 68 -5.19 -2.75 2.66
CA PHE A 68 -6.10 -3.29 1.66
C PHE A 68 -6.43 -4.79 1.89
N SER A 69 -5.43 -5.59 2.30
CA SER A 69 -5.63 -7.00 2.64
C SER A 69 -6.44 -7.20 3.92
N LYS A 70 -6.38 -6.30 4.91
CA LYS A 70 -7.19 -6.42 6.11
C LYS A 70 -8.67 -6.22 5.80
N LEU A 71 -9.01 -5.20 5.02
CA LEU A 71 -10.39 -4.89 4.65
C LEU A 71 -11.06 -6.09 3.96
N THR A 72 -10.33 -6.76 3.05
CA THR A 72 -10.86 -7.93 2.33
C THR A 72 -11.08 -9.15 3.26
N ARG A 73 -10.37 -9.24 4.39
CA ARG A 73 -10.50 -10.35 5.35
C ARG A 73 -11.62 -10.13 6.36
N VAL A 74 -11.79 -8.90 6.87
CA VAL A 74 -12.75 -8.62 7.93
C VAL A 74 -14.20 -8.81 7.46
N ASP A 75 -14.49 -8.52 6.19
CA ASP A 75 -15.84 -8.73 5.62
C ASP A 75 -16.18 -10.21 5.33
N SER A 76 -15.16 -11.09 5.35
CA SER A 76 -15.37 -12.54 5.17
C SER A 76 -15.69 -13.28 6.48
N ALA A 77 -15.55 -12.63 7.64
CA ALA A 77 -15.83 -13.21 8.95
C ALA A 77 -17.26 -12.86 9.41
N GLN A 78 -18.27 -13.43 8.76
CA GLN A 78 -19.63 -13.45 9.34
C GLN A 78 -19.62 -14.34 10.60
N PRO A 79 -20.22 -13.92 11.73
CA PRO A 79 -20.44 -14.82 12.86
C PRO A 79 -21.26 -16.03 12.39
N LEU A 80 -20.83 -17.24 12.73
CA LEU A 80 -21.64 -18.43 12.48
C LEU A 80 -23.03 -18.23 13.10
N PRO A 81 -24.13 -18.57 12.39
CA PRO A 81 -25.46 -18.49 12.99
C PRO A 81 -25.50 -19.38 14.24
N PRO A 82 -26.26 -18.99 15.28
CA PRO A 82 -26.39 -19.79 16.48
C PRO A 82 -26.90 -21.18 16.13
N VAL A 83 -26.23 -22.21 16.64
CA VAL A 83 -26.63 -23.62 16.43
C VAL A 83 -28.04 -23.79 17.00
N PRO A 84 -29.02 -24.27 16.21
CA PRO A 84 -30.38 -24.44 16.72
C PRO A 84 -30.39 -25.47 17.86
N ALA A 85 -31.16 -25.18 18.90
CA ALA A 85 -31.32 -26.07 20.05
C ALA A 85 -31.88 -27.43 19.60
N PHE A 86 -31.28 -28.51 20.11
CA PHE A 86 -31.66 -29.89 19.84
C PHE A 86 -33.16 -30.09 20.13
N GLY A 87 -33.95 -30.42 19.08
CA GLY A 87 -35.36 -30.77 19.22
C GLY A 87 -36.39 -29.81 18.59
N SER A 88 -35.98 -28.77 17.87
CA SER A 88 -36.92 -27.88 17.16
C SER A 88 -37.44 -28.54 15.86
N PRO A 89 -38.74 -28.38 15.49
CA PRO A 89 -39.30 -28.98 14.28
C PRO A 89 -38.63 -28.41 13.03
N LEU A 90 -38.34 -29.29 12.06
CA LEU A 90 -37.72 -28.95 10.78
C LEU A 90 -38.72 -28.17 9.92
N SER A 91 -38.81 -26.85 10.09
CA SER A 91 -39.63 -25.97 9.25
C SER A 91 -38.78 -24.94 8.51
N THR A 92 -39.02 -24.94 7.19
CA THR A 92 -38.52 -24.10 6.08
C THR A 92 -37.09 -24.34 5.58
N PRO A 93 -36.90 -24.51 4.25
CA PRO A 93 -35.58 -24.34 3.65
C PRO A 93 -35.17 -22.90 3.90
N ALA A 94 -33.99 -22.70 4.48
CA ALA A 94 -33.45 -21.37 4.74
C ALA A 94 -33.61 -20.52 3.48
N ALA A 95 -34.45 -19.49 3.58
CA ALA A 95 -34.58 -18.49 2.55
C ALA A 95 -33.19 -17.99 2.22
N MET A 96 -32.81 -18.08 0.94
CA MET A 96 -31.64 -17.37 0.41
C MET A 96 -31.83 -15.90 0.78
N ILE A 97 -30.99 -15.40 1.68
CA ILE A 97 -30.87 -13.97 1.96
C ILE A 97 -30.35 -13.33 0.67
N PRO A 98 -31.10 -12.44 -0.03
CA PRO A 98 -30.75 -12.03 -1.39
C PRO A 98 -29.62 -10.99 -1.51
N ASP A 99 -28.86 -10.68 -0.45
CA ASP A 99 -28.06 -9.45 -0.43
C ASP A 99 -26.63 -9.59 0.10
N GLN A 100 -26.11 -10.81 0.21
CA GLN A 100 -24.66 -11.02 0.35
C GLN A 100 -24.12 -11.55 -0.97
N ALA A 101 -23.96 -10.65 -1.94
CA ALA A 101 -23.08 -10.91 -3.05
C ALA A 101 -21.74 -11.39 -2.46
N PRO A 102 -21.17 -12.52 -2.92
CA PRO A 102 -19.89 -12.97 -2.41
C PRO A 102 -18.90 -11.83 -2.58
N VAL A 103 -18.35 -11.33 -1.47
CA VAL A 103 -17.35 -10.26 -1.49
C VAL A 103 -16.23 -10.78 -2.37
N SER A 104 -16.16 -10.24 -3.59
CA SER A 104 -15.20 -10.69 -4.59
C SER A 104 -13.82 -10.56 -3.98
N GLN A 105 -13.15 -11.68 -3.74
CA GLN A 105 -11.81 -11.72 -3.18
C GLN A 105 -10.94 -10.77 -3.99
N TYR A 106 -10.57 -9.62 -3.40
CA TYR A 106 -9.94 -8.57 -4.19
C TYR A 106 -8.63 -9.04 -4.79
N PHE A 107 -7.84 -9.80 -4.04
CA PHE A 107 -6.61 -10.43 -4.51
C PHE A 107 -6.90 -11.70 -5.31
N THR A 108 -7.41 -11.51 -6.52
CA THR A 108 -7.44 -12.58 -7.53
C THR A 108 -6.04 -12.79 -8.09
N ILE A 109 -5.77 -13.98 -8.65
CA ILE A 109 -4.47 -14.27 -9.29
C ILE A 109 -4.10 -13.24 -10.36
N GLY A 110 -5.07 -12.79 -11.17
CA GLY A 110 -4.83 -11.80 -12.22
C GLY A 110 -4.49 -10.41 -11.68
N ARG A 111 -5.03 -10.02 -10.51
CA ARG A 111 -4.64 -8.77 -9.84
C ARG A 111 -3.28 -8.89 -9.16
N LEU A 112 -2.99 -10.02 -8.53
CA LEU A 112 -1.66 -10.29 -7.97
C LEU A 112 -0.58 -10.23 -9.06
N GLN A 113 -0.81 -10.85 -10.22
CA GLN A 113 0.11 -10.73 -11.36
C GLN A 113 0.37 -9.28 -11.78
N LYS A 114 -0.68 -8.43 -11.81
CA LYS A 114 -0.52 -6.99 -12.13
C LYS A 114 0.29 -6.27 -11.06
N ILE A 115 0.02 -6.51 -9.77
CA ILE A 115 0.77 -5.90 -8.66
C ILE A 115 2.23 -6.35 -8.72
N THR A 116 2.47 -7.65 -8.86
CA THR A 116 3.82 -8.23 -8.99
C THR A 116 4.57 -7.61 -10.16
N HIS A 117 3.94 -7.47 -11.33
CA HIS A 117 4.57 -6.81 -12.46
C HIS A 117 4.96 -5.36 -12.13
N GLN A 118 4.09 -4.59 -11.46
CA GLN A 118 4.41 -3.20 -11.09
C GLN A 118 5.57 -3.12 -10.10
N VAL A 119 5.60 -4.00 -9.10
CA VAL A 119 6.71 -4.08 -8.14
C VAL A 119 8.01 -4.46 -8.86
N LEU A 120 7.96 -5.43 -9.78
CA LEU A 120 9.13 -5.83 -10.57
C LEU A 120 9.64 -4.71 -11.48
N THR A 121 8.75 -3.90 -12.06
CA THR A 121 9.15 -2.70 -12.83
C THR A 121 9.94 -1.71 -11.95
N ALA A 122 9.49 -1.45 -10.71
CA ALA A 122 10.24 -0.61 -9.78
C ALA A 122 11.60 -1.22 -9.40
N LEU A 123 11.62 -2.53 -9.11
CA LEU A 123 12.84 -3.24 -8.73
C LEU A 123 13.87 -3.27 -9.85
N GLU A 124 13.44 -3.55 -11.08
CA GLU A 124 14.30 -3.49 -12.27
C GLU A 124 14.92 -2.09 -12.43
N TYR A 125 14.10 -1.05 -12.25
CA TYR A 125 14.56 0.32 -12.34
C TYR A 125 15.62 0.67 -11.28
N ILE A 126 15.34 0.43 -10.00
CA ILE A 126 16.32 0.76 -8.94
C ILE A 126 17.60 -0.09 -9.06
N HIS A 127 17.48 -1.36 -9.48
CA HIS A 127 18.64 -2.23 -9.69
C HIS A 127 19.49 -1.77 -10.88
N SER A 128 18.89 -1.21 -11.94
CA SER A 128 19.64 -0.64 -13.06
C SER A 128 20.54 0.54 -12.64
N MET A 129 20.22 1.20 -11.53
CA MET A 129 21.02 2.27 -10.91
C MET A 129 21.96 1.76 -9.81
N GLY A 130 22.02 0.45 -9.58
CA GLY A 130 22.84 -0.16 -8.52
C GLY A 130 22.31 0.09 -7.10
N LEU A 131 21.02 0.40 -6.95
CA LEU A 131 20.37 0.68 -5.67
C LEU A 131 19.62 -0.55 -5.15
N MET A 132 19.49 -0.66 -3.83
CA MET A 132 18.66 -1.67 -3.17
C MET A 132 17.67 -0.99 -2.21
N HIS A 133 16.40 -1.41 -2.22
CA HIS A 133 15.36 -0.83 -1.35
C HIS A 133 15.51 -1.23 0.13
N CYS A 134 15.98 -2.46 0.41
CA CYS A 134 16.22 -3.03 1.74
C CYS A 134 15.00 -3.23 2.67
N ASP A 135 13.87 -2.54 2.48
CA ASP A 135 12.66 -2.69 3.33
C ASP A 135 11.37 -2.94 2.51
N LEU A 136 11.43 -3.81 1.51
CA LEU A 136 10.27 -4.12 0.66
C LEU A 136 9.28 -5.03 1.40
N LYS A 137 8.07 -4.53 1.65
CA LYS A 137 6.99 -5.21 2.39
C LYS A 137 5.63 -4.60 2.03
N PRO A 138 4.49 -5.26 2.29
CA PRO A 138 3.17 -4.78 1.84
C PRO A 138 2.75 -3.37 2.32
N GLU A 139 3.36 -2.85 3.37
CA GLU A 139 3.15 -1.50 3.89
C GLU A 139 3.85 -0.39 3.07
N ASN A 140 4.89 -0.74 2.32
CA ASN A 140 5.77 0.15 1.57
C ASN A 140 5.68 -0.12 0.05
#